data_AF-A0A536QIB1-F1
#
_entry.id   AF-A0A536QIB1-F1
#
_cell.length_a   1.000
_cell.length_b   1.000
_cell.length_c   1.000
_cell.angle_alpha   90.00
_cell.angle_beta   90.00
_cell.angle_gamma   90.00
#
_symmetry.space_group_name_H-M   'P 1'
#
loop_
_entity.id
_entity.type
_entity.pdbx_description
1 polymer ?
#
loop_
_entity_poly.entity_id
_entity_poly.type
_entity_poly.pdbx_seq_one_letter_code
_entity_poly.pdbx_strand_id
1 'polypeptide(L)'
;MASTTIPVISKLDLEKRIGQGYRALRSALEALPRERFTEKLRTGWSLNENLAHLAAWEETVPPRVAGVLERGEDPKLYDDVDGFNARVAGEAKDESTDDLFARWAVAHERLLETVRVLPENAAKLAFDVVEWNTTGHYPDHYADVGAAIRTSDDLFGLVQTNWIGFRGLIVAIGLSGLEEKTSTGWMYKDVVAHAAAWEDRTASRLRTFRESGEAKRYLGVDDTDEFNAAVVERTRGRTASDVLRDVDDAHERLVAEVQKLTPEQIHENDDWIIAVVAGNTYGHYAEHFDEVFAGVPKRPAELLEKMREGWRPFRNAVGRLGLLPLDAVTPAGWTHKGMLSHVAYWMEQVPAEMPNRLAGRRGPAPDIDAENAREAKAGAERSAEEVLHRLDTAYRMVVGTVKALPQDRDVPFLAVRLVVGETYGHFVEHGAEVEAALPKTAAAMLERFDDVWRRFRAALRERGRAGLGETTPAGWTYRDLAAHAAAWMQEAAREIDTNEITTWNKDSIQAFNDRAVEAHRLVGPEAMLDELDTSQRRIREAIAELADDRLANEKIFDIAAWCTYLHWGEHFAELGISL
;
A
#
# COMPACT_ATOMS: atom_id res chain seq x y z
N MET A 1 31.39 -34.78 32.72
CA MET A 1 31.08 -34.27 31.37
C MET A 1 29.83 -33.41 31.50
N ALA A 2 29.97 -32.10 31.31
CA ALA A 2 28.86 -31.17 31.40
C ALA A 2 27.87 -31.44 30.25
N SER A 3 26.62 -31.71 30.58
CA SER A 3 25.52 -31.81 29.61
C SER A 3 25.18 -30.39 29.17
N THR A 4 25.67 -29.97 28.01
CA THR A 4 25.21 -28.78 27.30
C THR A 4 23.84 -29.07 26.71
N THR A 5 22.81 -28.88 27.52
CA THR A 5 21.41 -28.93 27.07
C THR A 5 21.13 -27.61 26.35
N ILE A 6 21.13 -27.64 25.02
CA ILE A 6 20.60 -26.55 24.20
C ILE A 6 19.11 -26.39 24.57
N PRO A 7 18.60 -25.17 24.82
CA PRO A 7 17.17 -24.98 25.04
C PRO A 7 16.37 -25.46 23.83
N VAL A 8 15.19 -26.08 24.06
CA VAL A 8 14.35 -26.68 23.01
C VAL A 8 13.84 -25.62 22.00
N ILE A 9 13.85 -24.35 22.40
CA ILE A 9 13.63 -23.17 21.57
C ILE A 9 14.84 -22.24 21.68
N SER A 10 15.25 -21.60 20.59
CA SER A 10 16.32 -20.57 20.68
C SER A 10 15.78 -19.31 21.36
N LYS A 11 16.67 -18.51 21.98
CA LYS A 11 16.27 -17.21 22.55
C LYS A 11 15.63 -16.30 21.52
N LEU A 12 16.15 -16.30 20.28
CA LEU A 12 15.61 -15.52 19.17
C LEU A 12 14.19 -15.96 18.81
N ASP A 13 13.95 -17.27 18.72
CA ASP A 13 12.61 -17.80 18.44
C ASP A 13 11.63 -17.52 19.57
N LEU A 14 12.10 -17.55 20.82
CA LEU A 14 11.29 -17.20 21.98
C LEU A 14 10.91 -15.71 21.97
N GLU A 15 11.86 -14.80 21.77
CA GLU A 15 11.58 -13.35 21.65
C GLU A 15 10.58 -13.06 20.52
N LYS A 16 10.72 -13.73 19.37
CA LYS A 16 9.78 -13.64 18.25
C LYS A 16 8.37 -14.07 18.65
N ARG A 17 8.21 -15.26 19.25
CA ARG A 17 6.89 -15.79 19.65
C ARG A 17 6.22 -14.92 20.72
N ILE A 18 6.99 -14.38 21.66
CA ILE A 18 6.50 -13.45 22.68
C ILE A 18 5.91 -12.21 22.01
N GLY A 19 6.66 -11.60 21.08
CA GLY A 19 6.21 -10.42 20.35
C GLY A 19 4.97 -10.69 19.50
N GLN A 20 4.90 -11.84 18.82
CA GLN A 20 3.74 -12.24 18.03
C GLN A 20 2.48 -12.39 18.90
N GLY A 21 2.57 -13.16 19.98
CA GLY A 21 1.44 -13.40 20.87
C GLY A 21 0.95 -12.14 21.57
N TYR A 22 1.88 -11.30 22.04
CA TYR A 22 1.54 -10.00 22.65
C TYR A 22 0.79 -9.09 21.68
N ARG A 23 1.32 -8.91 20.45
CA ARG A 23 0.67 -8.06 19.45
C ARG A 23 -0.71 -8.58 19.06
N ALA A 24 -0.84 -9.90 18.86
CA ALA A 24 -2.10 -10.53 18.51
C ALA A 24 -3.17 -10.27 19.58
N LEU A 25 -2.87 -10.61 20.83
CA LEU A 25 -3.80 -10.45 21.95
C LEU A 25 -4.12 -8.97 22.23
N ARG A 26 -3.08 -8.11 22.25
CA ARG A 26 -3.25 -6.68 22.47
C ARG A 26 -4.15 -6.04 21.42
N SER A 27 -3.89 -6.30 20.14
CA SER A 27 -4.66 -5.73 19.04
C SER A 27 -6.11 -6.24 19.04
N ALA A 28 -6.33 -7.51 19.38
CA ALA A 28 -7.68 -8.06 19.55
C ALA A 28 -8.44 -7.38 20.70
N LEU A 29 -7.77 -7.09 21.82
CA LEU A 29 -8.36 -6.33 22.91
C LEU A 29 -8.63 -4.87 22.51
N GLU A 30 -7.68 -4.18 21.88
CA GLU A 30 -7.85 -2.79 21.43
C GLU A 30 -9.00 -2.60 20.43
N ALA A 31 -9.39 -3.64 19.69
CA ALA A 31 -10.51 -3.63 18.76
C ALA A 31 -11.90 -3.70 19.45
N LEU A 32 -11.96 -4.05 20.74
CA LEU A 32 -13.22 -4.19 21.47
C LEU A 32 -13.70 -2.84 22.05
N PRO A 33 -15.02 -2.63 22.20
CA PRO A 33 -15.55 -1.36 22.70
C PRO A 33 -15.12 -1.07 24.14
N ARG A 34 -14.56 0.12 24.37
CA ARG A 34 -13.87 0.49 25.63
C ARG A 34 -14.80 0.48 26.84
N GLU A 35 -16.02 0.92 26.65
CA GLU A 35 -17.06 1.03 27.67
C GLU A 35 -17.48 -0.32 28.27
N ARG A 36 -17.15 -1.43 27.61
CA ARG A 36 -17.51 -2.79 28.05
C ARG A 36 -16.40 -3.49 28.85
N PHE A 37 -15.23 -2.87 29.02
CA PHE A 37 -14.07 -3.53 29.62
C PHE A 37 -14.24 -3.88 31.10
N THR A 38 -15.15 -3.20 31.80
CA THR A 38 -15.49 -3.47 33.20
C THR A 38 -16.60 -4.51 33.38
N GLU A 39 -17.23 -4.94 32.28
CA GLU A 39 -18.35 -5.87 32.34
C GLU A 39 -17.85 -7.31 32.56
N LYS A 40 -18.58 -8.07 33.38
CA LYS A 40 -18.26 -9.47 33.63
C LYS A 40 -18.61 -10.32 32.41
N LEU A 41 -17.63 -11.07 31.93
CA LEU A 41 -17.79 -12.03 30.84
C LEU A 41 -18.34 -13.36 31.37
N ARG A 42 -18.79 -14.23 30.46
CA ARG A 42 -19.19 -15.61 30.80
C ARG A 42 -18.02 -16.45 31.36
N THR A 43 -16.77 -16.03 31.15
CA THR A 43 -15.57 -16.62 31.76
C THR A 43 -15.39 -16.21 33.23
N GLY A 44 -16.21 -15.28 33.74
CA GLY A 44 -16.26 -14.87 35.15
C GLY A 44 -15.42 -13.63 35.47
N TRP A 45 -14.53 -13.23 34.56
CA TRP A 45 -13.70 -12.02 34.67
C TRP A 45 -14.14 -10.97 33.65
N SER A 46 -13.78 -9.72 33.91
CA SER A 46 -13.88 -8.60 32.97
C SER A 46 -12.59 -8.48 32.17
N LEU A 47 -12.61 -7.73 31.07
CA LEU A 47 -11.39 -7.49 30.29
C LEU A 47 -10.36 -6.65 31.09
N ASN A 48 -10.80 -5.74 31.97
CA ASN A 48 -9.90 -5.04 32.89
C ASN A 48 -9.17 -6.01 33.83
N GLU A 49 -9.89 -6.96 34.40
CA GLU A 49 -9.29 -7.97 35.29
C GLU A 49 -8.30 -8.86 34.52
N ASN A 50 -8.62 -9.25 33.28
CA ASN A 50 -7.70 -9.98 32.41
C ASN A 50 -6.44 -9.18 32.05
N LEU A 51 -6.56 -7.88 31.74
CA LEU A 51 -5.41 -7.01 31.47
C LEU A 51 -4.49 -6.86 32.69
N ALA A 52 -5.08 -6.64 33.88
CA ALA A 52 -4.31 -6.55 35.12
C ALA A 52 -3.56 -7.86 35.39
N HIS A 53 -4.22 -9.00 35.18
CA HIS A 53 -3.65 -10.32 35.32
C HIS A 53 -2.49 -10.58 34.37
N LEU A 54 -2.66 -10.28 33.07
CA LEU A 54 -1.60 -10.38 32.06
C LEU A 54 -0.37 -9.53 32.46
N ALA A 55 -0.60 -8.27 32.84
CA ALA A 55 0.47 -7.38 33.29
C ALA A 55 1.18 -7.93 34.52
N ALA A 56 0.44 -8.38 35.54
CA ALA A 56 1.01 -8.86 36.79
C ALA A 56 1.83 -10.14 36.61
N TRP A 57 1.43 -11.06 35.73
CA TRP A 57 2.21 -12.26 35.46
C TRP A 57 3.52 -11.95 34.74
N GLU A 58 3.52 -11.04 33.77
CA GLU A 58 4.75 -10.56 33.12
C GLU A 58 5.66 -9.80 34.09
N GLU A 59 5.10 -9.03 35.03
CA GLU A 59 5.85 -8.37 36.11
C GLU A 59 6.61 -9.37 37.00
N THR A 60 6.14 -10.63 37.12
CA THR A 60 6.85 -11.66 37.88
C THR A 60 8.09 -12.20 37.16
N VAL A 61 8.18 -12.07 35.84
CA VAL A 61 9.22 -12.73 35.03
C VAL A 61 10.62 -12.21 35.35
N PRO A 62 10.93 -10.89 35.32
CA PRO A 62 12.28 -10.40 35.60
C PRO A 62 12.86 -10.89 36.94
N PRO A 63 12.18 -10.75 38.10
CA PRO A 63 12.73 -11.23 39.37
C PRO A 63 12.80 -12.77 39.48
N ARG A 64 11.89 -13.52 38.84
CA ARG A 64 11.94 -14.99 38.83
C ARG A 64 13.11 -15.50 38.01
N VAL A 65 13.31 -14.95 36.81
CA VAL A 65 14.47 -15.27 35.95
C VAL A 65 15.78 -14.93 36.67
N ALA A 66 15.87 -13.75 37.31
CA ALA A 66 17.05 -13.38 38.10
C ALA A 66 17.32 -14.41 39.22
N GLY A 67 16.28 -14.84 39.95
CA GLY A 67 16.41 -15.88 40.97
C GLY A 67 16.92 -17.22 40.42
N VAL A 68 16.42 -17.65 39.26
CA VAL A 68 16.89 -18.87 38.60
C VAL A 68 18.37 -18.74 38.18
N LEU A 69 18.78 -17.58 37.66
CA LEU A 69 20.17 -17.36 37.25
C LEU A 69 21.13 -17.29 38.45
N GLU A 70 20.70 -16.72 39.58
CA GLU A 70 21.52 -16.56 40.78
C GLU A 70 21.59 -17.82 41.64
N ARG A 71 20.45 -18.49 41.85
CA ARG A 71 20.29 -19.57 42.85
C ARG A 71 19.94 -20.92 42.23
N GLY A 72 19.63 -20.97 40.94
CA GLY A 72 19.22 -22.21 40.25
C GLY A 72 17.78 -22.63 40.57
N GLU A 73 16.99 -21.81 41.26
CA GLU A 73 15.62 -22.08 41.67
C GLU A 73 14.68 -20.92 41.36
N ASP A 74 13.43 -21.23 41.01
CA ASP A 74 12.37 -20.23 40.82
C ASP A 74 11.85 -19.80 42.21
N PRO A 75 12.02 -18.53 42.61
CA PRO A 75 11.68 -18.07 43.95
C PRO A 75 10.17 -18.06 44.25
N LYS A 76 9.30 -18.28 43.25
CA LYS A 76 7.82 -18.24 43.36
C LYS A 76 7.32 -17.08 44.23
N LEU A 77 7.05 -15.94 43.60
CA LEU A 77 6.69 -14.69 44.27
C LEU A 77 5.23 -14.62 44.77
N TYR A 78 4.61 -15.77 44.98
CA TYR A 78 3.21 -15.94 45.34
C TYR A 78 3.05 -17.24 46.14
N ASP A 79 2.15 -17.23 47.13
CA ASP A 79 1.86 -18.42 47.95
C ASP A 79 1.06 -19.45 47.14
N ASP A 80 0.03 -19.00 46.44
CA ASP A 80 -0.79 -19.78 45.53
C ASP A 80 -1.29 -18.94 44.34
N VAL A 81 -1.59 -19.62 43.23
CA VAL A 81 -1.97 -18.99 41.95
C VAL A 81 -3.35 -18.31 42.07
N ASP A 82 -4.31 -18.94 42.75
CA ASP A 82 -5.67 -18.43 42.85
C ASP A 82 -5.75 -17.16 43.70
N GLY A 83 -5.01 -17.12 44.82
CA GLY A 83 -4.86 -15.95 45.68
C GLY A 83 -4.16 -14.79 44.98
N PHE A 84 -3.11 -15.07 44.20
CA PHE A 84 -2.45 -14.06 43.37
C PHE A 84 -3.41 -13.47 42.34
N ASN A 85 -4.08 -14.32 41.58
CA ASN A 85 -5.05 -13.95 40.55
C ASN A 85 -6.22 -13.13 41.13
N ALA A 86 -6.80 -13.56 42.25
CA ALA A 86 -7.91 -12.87 42.90
C ALA A 86 -7.51 -11.48 43.43
N ARG A 87 -6.29 -11.33 43.96
CA ARG A 87 -5.75 -10.03 44.39
C ARG A 87 -5.60 -9.08 43.21
N VAL A 88 -4.95 -9.53 42.14
CA VAL A 88 -4.69 -8.70 40.95
C VAL A 88 -6.00 -8.31 40.25
N ALA A 89 -6.95 -9.24 40.12
CA ALA A 89 -8.28 -8.92 39.61
C ALA A 89 -9.01 -7.89 40.50
N GLY A 90 -8.78 -7.92 41.82
CA GLY A 90 -9.28 -6.91 42.75
C GLY A 90 -8.72 -5.51 42.48
N GLU A 91 -7.41 -5.41 42.21
CA GLU A 91 -6.69 -4.15 41.92
C GLU A 91 -7.21 -3.47 40.64
N ALA A 92 -7.62 -4.25 39.64
CA ALA A 92 -8.13 -3.75 38.36
C ALA A 92 -9.37 -2.84 38.48
N LYS A 93 -10.10 -2.89 39.60
CA LYS A 93 -11.33 -2.10 39.82
C LYS A 93 -11.05 -0.62 40.04
N ASP A 94 -9.86 -0.28 40.51
CA ASP A 94 -9.47 1.09 40.86
C ASP A 94 -8.63 1.76 39.75
N GLU A 95 -8.31 1.02 38.67
CA GLU A 95 -7.51 1.50 37.54
C GLU A 95 -8.39 1.78 36.30
N SER A 96 -8.02 2.81 35.54
CA SER A 96 -8.63 3.02 34.23
C SER A 96 -8.15 1.96 33.24
N THR A 97 -8.94 1.64 32.22
CA THR A 97 -8.51 0.69 31.21
C THR A 97 -7.25 1.18 30.47
N ASP A 98 -7.07 2.49 30.29
CA ASP A 98 -5.86 3.05 29.66
C ASP A 98 -4.62 2.82 30.52
N ASP A 99 -4.74 2.99 31.85
CA ASP A 99 -3.67 2.70 32.79
C ASP A 99 -3.31 1.21 32.79
N LEU A 100 -4.30 0.32 32.69
CA LEU A 100 -4.06 -1.13 32.61
C LEU A 100 -3.32 -1.54 31.33
N PHE A 101 -3.67 -0.97 30.18
CA PHE A 101 -2.93 -1.19 28.94
C PHE A 101 -1.50 -0.63 28.99
N ALA A 102 -1.31 0.51 29.66
CA ALA A 102 0.01 1.10 29.86
C ALA A 102 0.86 0.25 30.83
N ARG A 103 0.27 -0.25 31.92
CA ARG A 103 0.90 -1.17 32.86
C ARG A 103 1.36 -2.44 32.15
N TRP A 104 0.49 -3.05 31.34
CA TRP A 104 0.86 -4.24 30.56
C TRP A 104 1.97 -3.95 29.55
N ALA A 105 1.95 -2.81 28.85
CA ALA A 105 3.03 -2.42 27.94
C ALA A 105 4.39 -2.27 28.67
N VAL A 106 4.40 -1.62 29.83
CA VAL A 106 5.63 -1.46 30.64
C VAL A 106 6.14 -2.80 31.15
N ALA A 107 5.24 -3.69 31.62
CA ALA A 107 5.60 -5.04 32.04
C ALA A 107 6.24 -5.83 30.88
N HIS A 108 5.64 -5.73 29.69
CA HIS A 108 6.10 -6.40 28.49
C HIS A 108 7.47 -5.93 28.02
N GLU A 109 7.72 -4.62 28.01
CA GLU A 109 9.05 -4.10 27.65
C GLU A 109 10.13 -4.60 28.60
N ARG A 110 9.88 -4.61 29.92
CA ARG A 110 10.81 -5.16 30.93
C ARG A 110 11.04 -6.66 30.76
N LEU A 111 9.99 -7.40 30.39
CA LEU A 111 10.10 -8.82 30.09
C LEU A 111 10.99 -9.03 28.86
N LEU A 112 10.79 -8.28 27.78
CA LEU A 112 11.63 -8.37 26.58
C LEU A 112 13.08 -7.99 26.87
N GLU A 113 13.34 -6.97 27.69
CA GLU A 113 14.69 -6.64 28.17
C GLU A 113 15.32 -7.84 28.90
N THR A 114 14.56 -8.50 29.77
CA THR A 114 15.00 -9.72 30.48
C THR A 114 15.38 -10.83 29.50
N VAL A 115 14.55 -11.10 28.49
CA VAL A 115 14.83 -12.09 27.45
C VAL A 115 16.08 -11.71 26.64
N ARG A 116 16.23 -10.44 26.26
CA ARG A 116 17.37 -9.95 25.48
C ARG A 116 18.70 -10.06 26.22
N VAL A 117 18.72 -9.97 27.54
CA VAL A 117 19.94 -10.18 28.34
C VAL A 117 20.12 -11.60 28.85
N LEU A 118 19.13 -12.49 28.63
CA LEU A 118 19.21 -13.90 29.01
C LEU A 118 20.38 -14.59 28.26
N PRO A 119 21.29 -15.30 28.96
CA PRO A 119 22.33 -16.07 28.31
C PRO A 119 21.77 -17.22 27.46
N GLU A 120 22.33 -17.44 26.27
CA GLU A 120 21.91 -18.56 25.38
C GLU A 120 22.05 -19.94 26.04
N ASN A 121 22.98 -20.07 26.99
CA ASN A 121 23.23 -21.28 27.77
C ASN A 121 22.60 -21.25 29.17
N ALA A 122 21.64 -20.35 29.43
CA ALA A 122 20.92 -20.31 30.69
C ALA A 122 20.20 -21.63 30.98
N ALA A 123 19.91 -21.89 32.25
CA ALA A 123 19.16 -23.07 32.64
C ALA A 123 17.78 -23.10 31.96
N LYS A 124 17.31 -24.28 31.53
CA LYS A 124 15.98 -24.47 30.92
C LYS A 124 14.86 -23.81 31.75
N LEU A 125 14.96 -23.87 33.08
CA LEU A 125 13.99 -23.27 33.98
C LEU A 125 13.83 -21.75 33.75
N ALA A 126 14.87 -21.02 33.35
CA ALA A 126 14.77 -19.60 33.06
C ALA A 126 13.92 -19.34 31.80
N PHE A 127 14.07 -20.18 30.77
CA PHE A 127 13.23 -20.15 29.57
C PHE A 127 11.79 -20.57 29.90
N ASP A 128 11.61 -21.62 30.71
CA ASP A 128 10.30 -22.09 31.14
C ASP A 128 9.51 -21.01 31.89
N VAL A 129 10.17 -20.26 32.79
CA VAL A 129 9.55 -19.11 33.48
C VAL A 129 9.08 -18.06 32.49
N VAL A 130 9.84 -17.75 31.44
CA VAL A 130 9.38 -16.79 30.42
C VAL A 130 8.19 -17.36 29.66
N GLU A 131 8.29 -18.60 29.16
CA GLU A 131 7.25 -19.25 28.35
C GLU A 131 5.92 -19.36 29.11
N TRP A 132 5.94 -19.81 30.37
CA TRP A 132 4.73 -19.98 31.19
C TRP A 132 3.96 -18.68 31.44
N ASN A 133 4.59 -17.52 31.31
CA ASN A 133 3.96 -16.22 31.55
C ASN A 133 3.75 -15.42 30.27
N THR A 134 4.08 -15.99 29.10
CA THR A 134 3.95 -15.34 27.79
C THR A 134 3.37 -16.29 26.76
N THR A 135 4.20 -16.95 25.94
CA THR A 135 3.78 -17.79 24.82
C THR A 135 2.93 -18.99 25.23
N GLY A 136 3.09 -19.47 26.46
CA GLY A 136 2.27 -20.52 27.05
C GLY A 136 1.02 -20.03 27.78
N HIS A 137 0.79 -18.72 27.89
CA HIS A 137 -0.29 -18.13 28.69
C HIS A 137 -1.19 -17.18 27.90
N TYR A 138 -0.66 -16.36 26.99
CA TYR A 138 -1.50 -15.53 26.10
C TYR A 138 -2.62 -16.32 25.40
N PRO A 139 -2.39 -17.57 24.94
CA PRO A 139 -3.46 -18.34 24.29
C PRO A 139 -4.69 -18.59 25.16
N ASP A 140 -4.55 -18.65 26.49
CA ASP A 140 -5.65 -18.90 27.42
C ASP A 140 -6.68 -17.76 27.41
N HIS A 141 -6.27 -16.55 27.03
CA HIS A 141 -7.11 -15.36 27.03
C HIS A 141 -7.85 -15.10 25.71
N TYR A 142 -7.66 -15.92 24.67
CA TYR A 142 -8.51 -15.83 23.48
C TYR A 142 -9.96 -16.24 23.78
N ALA A 143 -10.19 -17.08 24.79
CA ALA A 143 -11.54 -17.39 25.26
C ALA A 143 -12.23 -16.16 25.88
N ASP A 144 -11.48 -15.30 26.58
CA ASP A 144 -12.00 -14.04 27.13
C ASP A 144 -12.32 -13.04 26.01
N VAL A 145 -11.44 -12.91 25.02
CA VAL A 145 -11.71 -12.11 23.81
C VAL A 145 -12.96 -12.62 23.11
N GLY A 146 -13.08 -13.94 22.89
CA GLY A 146 -14.26 -14.56 22.27
C GLY A 146 -15.53 -14.35 23.09
N ALA A 147 -15.45 -14.45 24.43
CA ALA A 147 -16.56 -14.14 25.33
C ALA A 147 -16.98 -12.66 25.31
N ALA A 148 -16.08 -11.77 24.89
CA ALA A 148 -16.34 -10.36 24.72
C ALA A 148 -16.83 -9.98 23.30
N ILE A 149 -16.96 -10.92 22.37
CA ILE A 149 -17.62 -10.65 21.07
C ILE A 149 -19.11 -10.90 21.27
N ARG A 150 -19.98 -9.95 20.92
CA ARG A 150 -21.45 -10.07 21.05
C ARG A 150 -22.18 -9.92 19.74
N THR A 151 -21.61 -9.14 18.82
CA THR A 151 -22.25 -8.76 17.56
C THR A 151 -21.29 -8.97 16.39
N SER A 152 -21.84 -8.97 15.19
CA SER A 152 -21.04 -8.96 13.96
C SER A 152 -20.16 -7.72 13.87
N ASP A 153 -20.58 -6.59 14.45
CA ASP A 153 -19.78 -5.35 14.53
C ASP A 153 -18.53 -5.53 15.41
N ASP A 154 -18.64 -6.24 16.53
CA ASP A 154 -17.46 -6.56 17.37
C ASP A 154 -16.46 -7.41 16.56
N LEU A 155 -16.94 -8.48 15.93
CA LEU A 155 -16.09 -9.37 15.12
C LEU A 155 -15.48 -8.64 13.92
N PHE A 156 -16.26 -7.79 13.25
CA PHE A 156 -15.78 -6.90 12.20
C PHE A 156 -14.68 -5.97 12.71
N GLY A 157 -14.86 -5.36 13.90
CA GLY A 157 -13.86 -4.52 14.54
C GLY A 157 -12.52 -5.23 14.75
N LEU A 158 -12.55 -6.49 15.22
CA LEU A 158 -11.35 -7.32 15.36
C LEU A 158 -10.66 -7.59 14.02
N VAL A 159 -11.40 -8.05 13.02
CA VAL A 159 -10.87 -8.32 11.67
C VAL A 159 -10.26 -7.05 11.11
N GLN A 160 -10.99 -5.93 11.17
CA GLN A 160 -10.62 -4.73 10.44
C GLN A 160 -9.47 -3.94 11.09
N THR A 161 -9.42 -3.90 12.42
CA THR A 161 -8.30 -3.28 13.15
C THR A 161 -6.98 -3.96 12.81
N ASN A 162 -6.98 -5.29 12.76
CA ASN A 162 -5.78 -6.07 12.47
C ASN A 162 -5.41 -6.05 10.99
N TRP A 163 -6.41 -6.08 10.09
CA TRP A 163 -6.22 -5.93 8.65
C TRP A 163 -5.49 -4.63 8.30
N ILE A 164 -5.87 -3.48 8.88
CA ILE A 164 -5.24 -2.18 8.63
C ILE A 164 -3.74 -2.19 8.98
N GLY A 165 -3.35 -2.97 10.00
CA GLY A 165 -1.96 -3.21 10.35
C GLY A 165 -1.24 -4.04 9.29
N PHE A 166 -1.77 -5.23 9.02
CA PHE A 166 -1.20 -6.20 8.07
C PHE A 166 -1.11 -5.66 6.64
N ARG A 167 -2.22 -5.15 6.11
CA ARG A 167 -2.30 -4.55 4.77
C ARG A 167 -1.36 -3.35 4.64
N GLY A 168 -1.19 -2.57 5.71
CA GLY A 168 -0.25 -1.46 5.77
C GLY A 168 1.21 -1.89 5.61
N LEU A 169 1.60 -3.06 6.13
CA LEU A 169 2.93 -3.62 5.90
C LEU A 169 3.12 -4.04 4.44
N ILE A 170 2.10 -4.69 3.88
CA ILE A 170 2.09 -5.14 2.49
C ILE A 170 2.27 -3.96 1.52
N VAL A 171 1.54 -2.84 1.73
CA VAL A 171 1.76 -1.62 0.93
C VAL A 171 3.19 -1.13 1.10
N ALA A 172 3.72 -1.14 2.34
CA ALA A 172 5.02 -0.56 2.62
C ALA A 172 6.19 -1.30 1.95
N ILE A 173 6.09 -2.61 1.74
CA ILE A 173 7.05 -3.40 0.96
C ILE A 173 7.13 -2.89 -0.50
N GLY A 174 6.01 -2.43 -1.06
CA GLY A 174 5.87 -1.99 -2.45
C GLY A 174 5.86 -3.14 -3.46
N LEU A 175 5.34 -2.88 -4.67
CA LEU A 175 5.14 -3.92 -5.70
C LEU A 175 6.41 -4.71 -6.02
N SER A 176 7.56 -4.03 -6.19
CA SER A 176 8.83 -4.69 -6.47
C SER A 176 9.35 -5.50 -5.28
N GLY A 177 9.11 -5.05 -4.04
CA GLY A 177 9.51 -5.80 -2.85
C GLY A 177 8.69 -7.07 -2.66
N LEU A 178 7.45 -7.11 -3.16
CA LEU A 178 6.61 -8.30 -3.10
C LEU A 178 7.14 -9.48 -3.93
N GLU A 179 8.04 -9.21 -4.88
CA GLU A 179 8.75 -10.20 -5.69
C GLU A 179 10.01 -10.76 -4.99
N GLU A 180 10.39 -10.23 -3.83
CA GLU A 180 11.53 -10.70 -3.03
C GLU A 180 11.15 -11.87 -2.13
N LYS A 181 12.16 -12.63 -1.69
CA LYS A 181 11.97 -13.79 -0.81
C LYS A 181 11.97 -13.40 0.66
N THR A 182 11.09 -14.03 1.43
CA THR A 182 11.10 -14.01 2.89
C THR A 182 12.15 -14.97 3.44
N SER A 183 12.36 -14.96 4.76
CA SER A 183 13.26 -15.90 5.44
C SER A 183 12.84 -17.37 5.34
N THR A 184 11.58 -17.66 5.01
CA THR A 184 11.05 -19.03 4.86
C THR A 184 11.21 -19.56 3.43
N GLY A 185 11.67 -18.71 2.50
CA GLY A 185 11.94 -19.06 1.11
C GLY A 185 10.78 -18.81 0.14
N TRP A 186 9.59 -18.45 0.66
CA TRP A 186 8.46 -17.94 -0.11
C TRP A 186 8.74 -16.53 -0.63
N MET A 187 8.09 -16.10 -1.71
CA MET A 187 8.06 -14.67 -2.04
C MET A 187 7.10 -13.95 -1.08
N TYR A 188 7.30 -12.65 -0.84
CA TYR A 188 6.34 -11.87 -0.06
C TYR A 188 4.92 -11.93 -0.67
N LYS A 189 4.79 -11.90 -2.00
CA LYS A 189 3.48 -12.09 -2.66
C LYS A 189 2.89 -13.49 -2.44
N ASP A 190 3.69 -14.51 -2.19
CA ASP A 190 3.18 -15.84 -1.87
C ASP A 190 2.51 -15.85 -0.49
N VAL A 191 3.09 -15.14 0.49
CA VAL A 191 2.49 -14.93 1.84
C VAL A 191 1.17 -14.17 1.73
N VAL A 192 1.11 -13.13 0.88
CA VAL A 192 -0.12 -12.36 0.64
C VAL A 192 -1.21 -13.21 -0.02
N ALA A 193 -0.85 -13.97 -1.07
CA ALA A 193 -1.79 -14.88 -1.74
C ALA A 193 -2.29 -15.99 -0.80
N HIS A 194 -1.42 -16.47 0.10
CA HIS A 194 -1.78 -17.43 1.15
C HIS A 194 -2.81 -16.85 2.12
N ALA A 195 -2.63 -15.63 2.61
CA ALA A 195 -3.62 -14.96 3.45
C ALA A 195 -4.97 -14.79 2.72
N ALA A 196 -4.94 -14.29 1.47
CA ALA A 196 -6.13 -14.13 0.64
C ALA A 196 -6.92 -15.44 0.46
N ALA A 197 -6.22 -16.56 0.22
CA ALA A 197 -6.84 -17.85 0.01
C ALA A 197 -7.54 -18.38 1.28
N TRP A 198 -6.99 -18.11 2.47
CA TRP A 198 -7.62 -18.48 3.73
C TRP A 198 -8.82 -17.59 4.08
N GLU A 199 -8.77 -16.31 3.75
CA GLU A 199 -9.91 -15.40 3.89
C GLU A 199 -11.06 -15.80 2.98
N ASP A 200 -10.80 -16.03 1.69
CA ASP A 200 -11.82 -16.42 0.71
C ASP A 200 -12.50 -17.75 1.09
N ARG A 201 -11.68 -18.68 1.59
CA ARG A 201 -12.16 -19.94 2.15
C ARG A 201 -13.02 -19.73 3.40
N THR A 202 -12.65 -18.78 4.25
CA THR A 202 -13.42 -18.44 5.45
C THR A 202 -14.74 -17.76 5.08
N ALA A 203 -14.76 -16.85 4.10
CA ALA A 203 -15.98 -16.28 3.56
C ALA A 203 -16.95 -17.37 3.06
N SER A 204 -16.43 -18.35 2.32
CA SER A 204 -17.22 -19.51 1.85
C SER A 204 -17.77 -20.38 2.99
N ARG A 205 -16.97 -20.57 4.04
CA ARG A 205 -17.36 -21.30 5.27
C ARG A 205 -18.48 -20.57 6.03
N LEU A 206 -18.33 -19.25 6.23
CA LEU A 206 -19.33 -18.42 6.89
C LEU A 206 -20.65 -18.38 6.11
N ARG A 207 -20.58 -18.26 4.78
CA ARG A 207 -21.77 -18.32 3.92
C ARG A 207 -22.51 -19.64 4.09
N THR A 208 -21.79 -20.76 3.97
CA THR A 208 -22.36 -22.10 4.13
C THR A 208 -23.01 -22.25 5.50
N PHE A 209 -22.29 -21.86 6.55
CA PHE A 209 -22.79 -21.91 7.92
C PHE A 209 -24.08 -21.10 8.08
N ARG A 210 -24.12 -19.85 7.57
CA ARG A 210 -25.32 -19.00 7.65
C ARG A 210 -26.51 -19.60 6.90
N GLU A 211 -26.28 -20.25 5.77
CA GLU A 211 -27.34 -20.78 4.90
C GLU A 211 -27.90 -22.13 5.38
N SER A 212 -27.09 -22.99 5.99
CA SER A 212 -27.50 -24.35 6.36
C SER A 212 -27.38 -24.70 7.85
N GLY A 213 -26.71 -23.86 8.66
CA GLY A 213 -26.30 -24.19 10.02
C GLY A 213 -25.18 -25.23 10.09
N GLU A 214 -24.70 -25.74 8.95
CA GLU A 214 -23.64 -26.74 8.92
C GLU A 214 -22.27 -26.08 9.01
N ALA A 215 -21.59 -26.30 10.14
CA ALA A 215 -20.14 -26.11 10.21
C ALA A 215 -19.47 -27.28 9.45
N LYS A 216 -19.29 -27.15 8.13
CA LYS A 216 -18.54 -28.14 7.36
C LYS A 216 -17.07 -28.14 7.82
N ARG A 217 -16.70 -29.17 8.59
CA ARG A 217 -15.31 -29.67 8.59
C ARG A 217 -15.06 -30.23 7.20
N TYR A 218 -14.23 -29.54 6.41
CA TYR A 218 -13.81 -30.05 5.10
C TYR A 218 -12.84 -31.22 5.33
N LEU A 219 -13.38 -32.39 5.67
CA LEU A 219 -12.63 -33.63 5.75
C LEU A 219 -11.97 -33.89 4.38
N GLY A 220 -10.65 -33.77 4.33
CA GLY A 220 -9.84 -33.98 3.12
C GLY A 220 -8.97 -32.79 2.69
N VAL A 221 -9.01 -31.64 3.37
CA VAL A 221 -8.13 -30.48 3.11
C VAL A 221 -7.58 -29.87 4.42
N ASP A 222 -7.52 -30.70 5.47
CA ASP A 222 -6.88 -30.36 6.75
C ASP A 222 -5.36 -30.66 6.71
N ASP A 223 -4.83 -31.04 5.55
CA ASP A 223 -3.40 -30.89 5.29
C ASP A 223 -3.16 -29.43 4.84
N THR A 224 -2.84 -28.58 5.82
CA THR A 224 -2.47 -27.18 5.59
C THR A 224 -1.36 -27.06 4.56
N ASP A 225 -0.46 -28.04 4.46
CA ASP A 225 0.71 -27.95 3.59
C ASP A 225 0.35 -28.17 2.12
N GLU A 226 -0.54 -29.11 1.79
CA GLU A 226 -1.01 -29.32 0.41
C GLU A 226 -1.78 -28.09 -0.10
N PHE A 227 -2.67 -27.54 0.72
CA PHE A 227 -3.41 -26.32 0.38
C PHE A 227 -2.47 -25.14 0.15
N ASN A 228 -1.53 -24.92 1.07
CA ASN A 228 -0.55 -23.83 0.98
C ASN A 228 0.35 -23.99 -0.25
N ALA A 229 0.86 -25.20 -0.51
CA ALA A 229 1.66 -25.48 -1.70
C ALA A 229 0.88 -25.21 -3.00
N ALA A 230 -0.40 -25.58 -3.04
CA ALA A 230 -1.26 -25.30 -4.18
C ALA A 230 -1.53 -23.79 -4.37
N VAL A 231 -1.63 -23.02 -3.29
CA VAL A 231 -1.71 -21.54 -3.37
C VAL A 231 -0.43 -20.96 -3.95
N VAL A 232 0.73 -21.34 -3.41
CA VAL A 232 2.04 -20.87 -3.90
C VAL A 232 2.24 -21.21 -5.38
N GLU A 233 1.86 -22.41 -5.81
CA GLU A 233 1.93 -22.81 -7.21
C GLU A 233 1.05 -21.90 -8.10
N ARG A 234 -0.18 -21.58 -7.67
CA ARG A 234 -1.09 -20.68 -8.40
C ARG A 234 -0.59 -19.24 -8.46
N THR A 235 0.28 -18.82 -7.54
CA THR A 235 0.88 -17.49 -7.56
C THR A 235 1.99 -17.36 -8.62
N ARG A 236 2.53 -18.47 -9.13
CA ARG A 236 3.55 -18.45 -10.18
C ARG A 236 3.02 -17.80 -11.46
N GLY A 237 3.80 -16.86 -12.00
CA GLY A 237 3.44 -16.11 -13.20
C GLY A 237 2.43 -14.99 -12.99
N ARG A 238 1.91 -14.81 -11.77
CA ARG A 238 1.05 -13.67 -11.41
C ARG A 238 1.89 -12.47 -10.97
N THR A 239 1.40 -11.27 -11.26
CA THR A 239 2.06 -10.03 -10.82
C THR A 239 1.73 -9.74 -9.36
N ALA A 240 2.62 -9.03 -8.66
CA ALA A 240 2.34 -8.51 -7.33
C ALA A 240 1.04 -7.68 -7.27
N SER A 241 0.75 -6.89 -8.31
CA SER A 241 -0.48 -6.09 -8.37
C SER A 241 -1.75 -6.93 -8.42
N ASP A 242 -1.74 -8.07 -9.13
CA ASP A 242 -2.89 -8.98 -9.16
C ASP A 242 -3.12 -9.63 -7.79
N VAL A 243 -2.03 -10.01 -7.11
CA VAL A 243 -2.11 -10.60 -5.76
C VAL A 243 -2.62 -9.59 -4.73
N LEU A 244 -2.25 -8.32 -4.85
CA LEU A 244 -2.79 -7.26 -3.99
C LEU A 244 -4.31 -7.08 -4.19
N ARG A 245 -4.77 -7.09 -5.45
CA ARG A 245 -6.20 -7.03 -5.74
C ARG A 245 -6.93 -8.23 -5.15
N ASP A 246 -6.38 -9.44 -5.29
CA ASP A 246 -6.99 -10.65 -4.76
C ASP A 246 -7.15 -10.63 -3.23
N VAL A 247 -6.17 -10.11 -2.50
CA VAL A 247 -6.25 -10.05 -1.04
C VAL A 247 -7.27 -9.00 -0.59
N ASP A 248 -7.35 -7.86 -1.28
CA ASP A 248 -8.38 -6.86 -1.03
C ASP A 248 -9.79 -7.42 -1.33
N ASP A 249 -9.96 -8.07 -2.48
CA ASP A 249 -11.23 -8.70 -2.88
C ASP A 249 -11.65 -9.84 -1.91
N ALA A 250 -10.70 -10.65 -1.45
CA ALA A 250 -10.96 -11.71 -0.48
C ALA A 250 -11.40 -11.13 0.87
N HIS A 251 -10.74 -10.07 1.32
CA HIS A 251 -11.06 -9.38 2.56
C HIS A 251 -12.44 -8.73 2.51
N GLU A 252 -12.79 -8.06 1.42
CA GLU A 252 -14.12 -7.50 1.20
C GLU A 252 -15.21 -8.58 1.24
N ARG A 253 -14.98 -9.73 0.58
CA ARG A 253 -15.91 -10.86 0.62
C ARG A 253 -16.06 -11.41 2.03
N LEU A 254 -14.98 -11.57 2.78
CA LEU A 254 -15.02 -12.03 4.15
C LEU A 254 -15.79 -11.06 5.05
N VAL A 255 -15.46 -9.77 5.03
CA VAL A 255 -16.13 -8.73 5.81
C VAL A 255 -17.62 -8.73 5.52
N ALA A 256 -18.01 -8.82 4.24
CA ALA A 256 -19.41 -8.87 3.85
C ALA A 256 -20.13 -10.12 4.43
N GLU A 257 -19.45 -11.24 4.60
CA GLU A 257 -20.03 -12.43 5.23
C GLU A 257 -20.09 -12.31 6.76
N VAL A 258 -19.07 -11.72 7.40
CA VAL A 258 -19.05 -11.41 8.85
C VAL A 258 -20.21 -10.48 9.23
N GLN A 259 -20.42 -9.42 8.47
CA GLN A 259 -21.46 -8.41 8.75
C GLN A 259 -22.90 -8.97 8.67
N LYS A 260 -23.10 -10.10 7.99
CA LYS A 260 -24.42 -10.75 7.83
C LYS A 260 -24.75 -11.73 8.97
N LEU A 261 -23.83 -11.96 9.90
CA LEU A 261 -24.03 -12.90 11.01
C LEU A 261 -24.95 -12.30 12.08
N THR A 262 -25.82 -13.13 12.67
CA THR A 262 -26.58 -12.74 13.86
C THR A 262 -25.78 -12.99 15.15
N PRO A 263 -26.10 -12.30 16.25
CA PRO A 263 -25.49 -12.56 17.56
C PRO A 263 -25.57 -14.04 17.98
N GLU A 264 -26.66 -14.73 17.69
CA GLU A 264 -26.84 -16.15 18.01
C GLU A 264 -25.86 -17.01 17.22
N GLN A 265 -25.78 -16.78 15.90
CA GLN A 265 -24.89 -17.53 15.00
C GLN A 265 -23.42 -17.42 15.39
N ILE A 266 -22.99 -16.26 15.91
CA ILE A 266 -21.60 -16.03 16.34
C ILE A 266 -21.16 -17.03 17.42
N HIS A 267 -22.07 -17.41 18.32
CA HIS A 267 -21.79 -18.29 19.46
C HIS A 267 -22.28 -19.74 19.26
N GLU A 268 -22.90 -20.06 18.12
CA GLU A 268 -23.30 -21.42 17.79
C GLU A 268 -22.09 -22.35 17.63
N ASN A 269 -22.31 -23.64 17.91
CA ASN A 269 -21.30 -24.71 17.79
C ASN A 269 -19.98 -24.41 18.53
N ASP A 270 -20.08 -24.04 19.80
CA ASP A 270 -18.93 -23.76 20.67
C ASP A 270 -18.01 -22.68 20.10
N ASP A 271 -18.60 -21.54 19.69
CA ASP A 271 -17.89 -20.36 19.15
C ASP A 271 -17.07 -20.66 17.89
N TRP A 272 -17.50 -21.63 17.08
CA TRP A 272 -16.77 -22.04 15.87
C TRP A 272 -16.53 -20.88 14.90
N ILE A 273 -17.49 -19.94 14.77
CA ILE A 273 -17.32 -18.74 13.93
C ILE A 273 -16.16 -17.89 14.43
N ILE A 274 -16.09 -17.62 15.74
CA ILE A 274 -15.03 -16.81 16.33
C ILE A 274 -13.68 -17.49 16.07
N ALA A 275 -13.59 -18.80 16.30
CA ALA A 275 -12.36 -19.57 16.09
C ALA A 275 -11.91 -19.57 14.62
N VAL A 276 -12.82 -19.81 13.67
CA VAL A 276 -12.46 -19.87 12.25
C VAL A 276 -12.11 -18.49 11.70
N VAL A 277 -12.78 -17.43 12.14
CA VAL A 277 -12.42 -16.06 11.73
C VAL A 277 -11.07 -15.68 12.33
N ALA A 278 -10.83 -15.93 13.61
CA ALA A 278 -9.55 -15.67 14.27
C ALA A 278 -8.39 -16.33 13.53
N GLY A 279 -8.49 -17.64 13.31
CA GLY A 279 -7.43 -18.45 12.72
C GLY A 279 -7.16 -18.19 11.24
N ASN A 280 -7.99 -17.40 10.56
CA ASN A 280 -7.80 -17.06 9.14
C ASN A 280 -7.71 -15.55 8.88
N THR A 281 -7.83 -14.72 9.93
CA THR A 281 -7.70 -13.25 9.85
C THR A 281 -6.79 -12.69 10.93
N TYR A 282 -7.30 -12.03 11.96
CA TYR A 282 -6.51 -11.27 12.92
C TYR A 282 -5.45 -12.11 13.66
N GLY A 283 -5.73 -13.40 13.94
CA GLY A 283 -4.71 -14.32 14.47
C GLY A 283 -3.65 -14.63 13.41
N HIS A 284 -4.08 -14.99 12.21
CA HIS A 284 -3.21 -15.33 11.09
C HIS A 284 -2.32 -14.16 10.60
N TYR A 285 -2.86 -12.94 10.56
CA TYR A 285 -2.12 -11.72 10.26
C TYR A 285 -1.00 -11.50 11.28
N ALA A 286 -1.27 -11.77 12.56
CA ALA A 286 -0.28 -11.62 13.62
C ALA A 286 0.84 -12.66 13.53
N GLU A 287 0.52 -13.89 13.09
CA GLU A 287 1.50 -14.94 12.81
C GLU A 287 2.50 -14.51 11.72
N HIS A 288 2.01 -13.95 10.61
CA HIS A 288 2.85 -13.46 9.51
C HIS A 288 3.41 -12.05 9.70
N PHE A 289 3.03 -11.33 10.76
CA PHE A 289 3.40 -9.93 10.92
C PHE A 289 4.91 -9.69 10.83
N ASP A 290 5.72 -10.43 11.59
CA ASP A 290 7.18 -10.23 11.60
C ASP A 290 7.83 -10.64 10.27
N GLU A 291 7.28 -11.67 9.62
CA GLU A 291 7.76 -12.11 8.31
C GLU A 291 7.54 -11.02 7.27
N VAL A 292 6.35 -10.42 7.22
CA VAL A 292 6.02 -9.32 6.31
C VAL A 292 6.74 -8.03 6.72
N PHE A 293 6.82 -7.72 8.02
CA PHE A 293 7.51 -6.53 8.53
C PHE A 293 9.00 -6.50 8.14
N ALA A 294 9.62 -7.67 7.99
CA ALA A 294 11.02 -7.76 7.58
C ALA A 294 11.30 -7.11 6.20
N GLY A 295 10.30 -7.04 5.32
CA GLY A 295 10.40 -6.45 3.98
C GLY A 295 10.11 -4.94 3.93
N VAL A 296 9.69 -4.33 5.04
CA VAL A 296 9.40 -2.90 5.11
C VAL A 296 10.71 -2.10 5.05
N PRO A 297 10.80 -1.00 4.25
CA PRO A 297 11.99 -0.16 4.20
C PRO A 297 12.26 0.46 5.58
N LYS A 298 13.49 0.29 6.07
CA LYS A 298 13.93 0.77 7.39
C LYS A 298 14.75 2.03 7.28
N ARG A 299 15.44 2.24 6.16
CA ARG A 299 16.35 3.38 5.96
C ARG A 299 15.78 4.43 5.01
N PRO A 300 16.16 5.71 5.18
CA PRO A 300 15.74 6.76 4.23
C PRO A 300 16.13 6.44 2.78
N ALA A 301 17.28 5.81 2.54
CA ALA A 301 17.72 5.41 1.22
C ALA A 301 16.79 4.37 0.57
N GLU A 302 16.40 3.33 1.30
CA GLU A 302 15.45 2.31 0.85
C GLU A 302 14.07 2.93 0.58
N LEU A 303 13.63 3.83 1.46
CA LEU A 303 12.36 4.53 1.29
C LEU A 303 12.33 5.42 0.05
N LEU A 304 13.43 6.14 -0.23
CA LEU A 304 13.60 6.94 -1.46
C LEU A 304 13.62 6.08 -2.73
N GLU A 305 14.12 4.85 -2.64
CA GLU A 305 14.07 3.89 -3.73
C GLU A 305 12.63 3.43 -3.99
N LYS A 306 11.89 3.02 -2.95
CA LYS A 306 10.47 2.66 -3.07
C LYS A 306 9.61 3.81 -3.62
N MET A 307 9.83 5.04 -3.14
CA MET A 307 9.17 6.23 -3.70
C MET A 307 9.43 6.38 -5.20
N ARG A 308 10.67 6.17 -5.64
CA ARG A 308 11.05 6.28 -7.06
C ARG A 308 10.44 5.15 -7.90
N GLU A 309 10.42 3.93 -7.38
CA GLU A 309 9.81 2.76 -8.02
C GLU A 309 8.31 2.98 -8.25
N GLY A 310 7.59 3.58 -7.29
CA GLY A 310 6.17 3.92 -7.46
C GLY A 310 5.91 5.16 -8.31
N TRP A 311 6.72 6.22 -8.14
CA TRP A 311 6.50 7.50 -8.82
C TRP A 311 6.67 7.40 -10.34
N ARG A 312 7.69 6.67 -10.82
CA ARG A 312 8.01 6.57 -12.24
C ARG A 312 6.85 6.03 -13.10
N PRO A 313 6.30 4.83 -12.84
CA PRO A 313 5.20 4.29 -13.65
C PRO A 313 3.96 5.19 -13.58
N PHE A 314 3.58 5.66 -12.38
CA PHE A 314 2.45 6.56 -12.20
C PHE A 314 2.60 7.86 -12.99
N ARG A 315 3.73 8.56 -12.84
CA ARG A 315 3.97 9.83 -13.53
C ARG A 315 4.12 9.66 -15.03
N ASN A 316 4.68 8.53 -15.48
CA ASN A 316 4.75 8.16 -16.90
C ASN A 316 3.34 7.93 -17.47
N ALA A 317 2.47 7.21 -16.77
CA ALA A 317 1.08 7.01 -17.19
C ALA A 317 0.33 8.35 -17.28
N VAL A 318 0.51 9.25 -16.30
CA VAL A 318 -0.06 10.61 -16.35
C VAL A 318 0.50 11.40 -17.54
N GLY A 319 1.80 11.27 -17.84
CA GLY A 319 2.41 11.88 -19.02
C GLY A 319 1.83 11.35 -20.33
N ARG A 320 1.67 10.03 -20.43
CA ARG A 320 1.05 9.33 -21.58
C ARG A 320 -0.43 9.69 -21.75
N LEU A 321 -1.12 10.09 -20.68
CA LEU A 321 -2.51 10.50 -20.76
C LEU A 321 -2.68 11.83 -21.53
N GLY A 322 -1.73 12.76 -21.38
CA GLY A 322 -1.80 14.11 -21.96
C GLY A 322 -2.71 15.06 -21.16
N LEU A 323 -2.70 16.35 -21.52
CA LEU A 323 -3.39 17.39 -20.75
C LEU A 323 -4.92 17.39 -20.96
N LEU A 324 -5.39 17.22 -22.20
CA LEU A 324 -6.82 17.28 -22.52
C LEU A 324 -7.67 16.25 -21.76
N PRO A 325 -7.28 14.98 -21.64
CA PRO A 325 -8.11 14.02 -20.93
C PRO A 325 -8.16 14.25 -19.42
N LEU A 326 -7.39 15.20 -18.87
CA LEU A 326 -7.42 15.46 -17.44
C LEU A 326 -8.76 16.06 -16.95
N ASP A 327 -9.51 16.70 -17.85
CA ASP A 327 -10.88 17.15 -17.58
C ASP A 327 -11.91 16.02 -17.56
N ALA A 328 -11.57 14.86 -18.14
CA ALA A 328 -12.47 13.72 -18.13
C ALA A 328 -12.61 13.15 -16.71
N VAL A 329 -13.74 12.51 -16.47
CA VAL A 329 -14.08 11.90 -15.19
C VAL A 329 -13.45 10.51 -15.10
N THR A 330 -12.80 10.21 -13.98
CA THR A 330 -12.26 8.90 -13.64
C THR A 330 -13.39 7.93 -13.26
N PRO A 331 -13.12 6.61 -13.21
CA PRO A 331 -14.10 5.63 -12.72
C PRO A 331 -14.67 5.94 -11.33
N ALA A 332 -13.93 6.66 -10.48
CA ALA A 332 -14.34 7.08 -9.15
C ALA A 332 -15.23 8.35 -9.12
N GLY A 333 -15.48 8.98 -10.27
CA GLY A 333 -16.40 10.12 -10.39
C GLY A 333 -15.77 11.51 -10.21
N TRP A 334 -14.45 11.59 -10.00
CA TRP A 334 -13.71 12.87 -10.00
C TRP A 334 -13.15 13.17 -11.39
N THR A 335 -12.87 14.43 -11.72
CA THR A 335 -11.98 14.69 -12.88
C THR A 335 -10.57 14.19 -12.56
N HIS A 336 -9.77 13.82 -13.56
CA HIS A 336 -8.38 13.45 -13.29
C HIS A 336 -7.61 14.64 -12.69
N LYS A 337 -7.92 15.89 -13.07
CA LYS A 337 -7.36 17.09 -12.40
C LYS A 337 -7.72 17.14 -10.91
N GLY A 338 -8.96 16.80 -10.57
CA GLY A 338 -9.44 16.69 -9.19
C GLY A 338 -8.69 15.61 -8.41
N MET A 339 -8.60 14.40 -8.98
CA MET A 339 -7.86 13.29 -8.39
C MET A 339 -6.37 13.64 -8.18
N LEU A 340 -5.68 14.13 -9.21
CA LEU A 340 -4.25 14.47 -9.10
C LEU A 340 -4.01 15.64 -8.13
N SER A 341 -4.94 16.59 -8.02
CA SER A 341 -4.88 17.66 -7.01
C SER A 341 -5.01 17.09 -5.59
N HIS A 342 -5.85 16.09 -5.39
CA HIS A 342 -5.99 15.37 -4.13
C HIS A 342 -4.69 14.63 -3.76
N VAL A 343 -4.08 13.90 -4.71
CA VAL A 343 -2.79 13.22 -4.48
C VAL A 343 -1.70 14.23 -4.11
N ALA A 344 -1.64 15.37 -4.81
CA ALA A 344 -0.70 16.44 -4.50
C ALA A 344 -0.92 17.02 -3.09
N TYR A 345 -2.18 17.26 -2.71
CA TYR A 345 -2.54 17.79 -1.40
C TYR A 345 -2.06 16.91 -0.24
N TRP A 346 -2.23 15.60 -0.34
CA TRP A 346 -1.82 14.70 0.74
C TRP A 346 -0.30 14.55 0.84
N MET A 347 0.41 14.55 -0.29
CA MET A 347 1.87 14.67 -0.30
C MET A 347 2.36 15.95 0.40
N GLU A 348 1.64 17.07 0.25
CA GLU A 348 1.95 18.34 0.92
C GLU A 348 1.81 18.27 2.45
N GLN A 349 1.05 17.31 2.99
CA GLN A 349 0.90 17.14 4.45
C GLN A 349 2.09 16.42 5.09
N VAL A 350 2.86 15.66 4.31
CA VAL A 350 3.96 14.83 4.85
C VAL A 350 4.99 15.63 5.65
N PRO A 351 5.51 16.78 5.18
CA PRO A 351 6.50 17.55 5.95
C PRO A 351 5.98 18.02 7.30
N ALA A 352 4.69 18.41 7.38
CA ALA A 352 4.07 18.88 8.61
C ALA A 352 3.80 17.74 9.60
N GLU A 353 3.41 16.57 9.10
CA GLU A 353 3.12 15.39 9.92
C GLU A 353 4.36 14.61 10.34
N MET A 354 5.46 14.69 9.58
CA MET A 354 6.68 13.93 9.82
C MET A 354 7.20 14.04 11.27
N PRO A 355 7.31 15.24 11.89
CA PRO A 355 7.75 15.36 13.29
C PRO A 355 6.86 14.61 14.29
N ASN A 356 5.55 14.56 14.05
CA ASN A 356 4.62 13.81 14.91
C ASN A 356 4.91 12.31 14.80
N ARG A 357 5.04 11.80 13.58
CA ARG A 357 5.27 10.37 13.33
C ARG A 357 6.62 9.89 13.84
N LEU A 358 7.67 10.71 13.71
CA LEU A 358 8.97 10.44 14.29
C LEU A 358 8.93 10.37 15.82
N ALA A 359 8.03 11.11 16.45
CA ALA A 359 7.80 11.09 17.89
C ALA A 359 6.76 10.03 18.33
N GLY A 360 6.40 9.10 17.46
CA GLY A 360 5.51 7.98 17.79
C GLY A 360 4.02 8.35 17.91
N ARG A 361 3.62 9.54 17.44
CA ARG A 361 2.24 10.05 17.56
C ARG A 361 1.69 10.51 16.22
N ARG A 362 0.37 10.65 16.12
CA ARG A 362 -0.31 11.28 14.97
C ARG A 362 -0.65 12.72 15.30
N GLY A 363 -0.70 13.59 14.29
CA GLY A 363 -1.31 14.91 14.44
C GLY A 363 -2.83 14.82 14.60
N PRO A 364 -3.52 15.96 14.73
CA PRO A 364 -4.98 16.01 14.71
C PRO A 364 -5.52 15.32 13.45
N ALA A 365 -6.51 14.44 13.61
CA ALA A 365 -7.14 13.78 12.48
C ALA A 365 -8.03 14.78 11.73
N PRO A 366 -7.73 15.09 10.45
CA PRO A 366 -8.63 15.90 9.64
C PRO A 366 -9.88 15.08 9.26
N ASP A 367 -10.93 15.77 8.84
CA ASP A 367 -12.07 15.15 8.15
C ASP A 367 -11.63 14.79 6.72
N ILE A 368 -11.13 13.56 6.55
CA ILE A 368 -10.52 13.09 5.29
C ILE A 368 -11.50 13.27 4.11
N ASP A 369 -12.78 12.97 4.30
CA ASP A 369 -13.77 13.06 3.22
C ASP A 369 -14.04 14.52 2.82
N ALA A 370 -14.14 15.42 3.79
CA ALA A 370 -14.31 16.84 3.52
C ALA A 370 -13.08 17.43 2.81
N GLU A 371 -11.87 17.04 3.23
CA GLU A 371 -10.62 17.45 2.60
C GLU A 371 -10.52 16.94 1.15
N ASN A 372 -10.84 15.66 0.93
CA ASN A 372 -10.86 15.03 -0.40
C ASN A 372 -11.85 15.71 -1.33
N ALA A 373 -13.08 15.93 -0.86
CA ALA A 373 -14.12 16.60 -1.65
C ALA A 373 -13.74 18.04 -2.00
N ARG A 374 -13.12 18.77 -1.06
CA ARG A 374 -12.64 20.14 -1.32
C ARG A 374 -11.55 20.14 -2.39
N GLU A 375 -10.53 19.30 -2.25
CA GLU A 375 -9.40 19.28 -3.19
C GLU A 375 -9.80 18.78 -4.56
N ALA A 376 -10.66 17.75 -4.64
CA ALA A 376 -11.18 17.25 -5.92
C ALA A 376 -11.95 18.36 -6.66
N LYS A 377 -12.82 19.10 -5.95
CA LYS A 377 -13.57 20.22 -6.52
C LYS A 377 -12.65 21.36 -6.97
N ALA A 378 -11.74 21.82 -6.10
CA ALA A 378 -10.80 22.89 -6.45
C ALA A 378 -9.88 22.48 -7.59
N GLY A 379 -9.45 21.21 -7.64
CA GLY A 379 -8.63 20.66 -8.71
C GLY A 379 -9.33 20.66 -10.07
N ALA A 380 -10.63 20.44 -10.12
CA ALA A 380 -11.39 20.51 -11.36
C ALA A 380 -11.38 21.91 -12.00
N GLU A 381 -11.25 22.97 -11.19
CA GLU A 381 -11.22 24.37 -11.64
C GLU A 381 -9.80 24.86 -12.04
N ARG A 382 -8.74 24.14 -11.65
CA ARG A 382 -7.35 24.47 -12.02
C ARG A 382 -7.04 24.11 -13.47
N SER A 383 -6.02 24.75 -14.05
CA SER A 383 -5.49 24.30 -15.35
C SER A 383 -4.76 22.96 -15.19
N ALA A 384 -4.73 22.18 -16.27
CA ALA A 384 -4.02 20.89 -16.29
C ALA A 384 -2.52 21.05 -15.93
N GLU A 385 -1.87 22.11 -16.42
CA GLU A 385 -0.47 22.42 -16.16
C GLU A 385 -0.21 22.78 -14.71
N GLU A 386 -1.09 23.57 -14.09
CA GLU A 386 -0.99 23.92 -12.67
C GLU A 386 -1.07 22.65 -11.81
N VAL A 387 -2.00 21.75 -12.10
CA VAL A 387 -2.17 20.49 -11.36
C VAL A 387 -0.92 19.62 -11.48
N LEU A 388 -0.37 19.43 -12.68
CA LEU A 388 0.86 18.65 -12.87
C LEU A 388 2.07 19.30 -12.20
N HIS A 389 2.20 20.63 -12.29
CA HIS A 389 3.27 21.36 -11.62
C HIS A 389 3.20 21.20 -10.09
N ARG A 390 1.99 21.30 -9.52
CA ARG A 390 1.76 21.11 -8.09
C ARG A 390 2.11 19.67 -7.68
N LEU A 391 1.66 18.67 -8.44
CA LEU A 391 1.96 17.26 -8.19
C LEU A 391 3.47 16.98 -8.17
N ASP A 392 4.20 17.45 -9.19
CA ASP A 392 5.66 17.27 -9.30
C ASP A 392 6.40 18.03 -8.18
N THR A 393 5.86 19.15 -7.72
CA THR A 393 6.41 19.94 -6.61
C THR A 393 6.17 19.25 -5.27
N ALA A 394 4.96 18.74 -5.03
CA ALA A 394 4.60 17.98 -3.85
C ALA A 394 5.46 16.73 -3.69
N TYR A 395 5.65 15.95 -4.76
CA TYR A 395 6.56 14.80 -4.72
C TYR A 395 8.00 15.19 -4.36
N ARG A 396 8.54 16.28 -4.95
CA ARG A 396 9.88 16.80 -4.60
C ARG A 396 9.98 17.24 -3.15
N MET A 397 8.91 17.78 -2.55
CA MET A 397 8.86 18.13 -1.13
C MET A 397 8.96 16.90 -0.23
N VAL A 398 8.25 15.82 -0.55
CA VAL A 398 8.36 14.55 0.20
C VAL A 398 9.76 13.97 0.07
N VAL A 399 10.34 13.96 -1.14
CA VAL A 399 11.73 13.52 -1.37
C VAL A 399 12.71 14.34 -0.52
N GLY A 400 12.54 15.66 -0.46
CA GLY A 400 13.35 16.53 0.39
C GLY A 400 13.22 16.20 1.87
N THR A 401 12.00 15.93 2.34
CA THR A 401 11.70 15.54 3.72
C THR A 401 12.40 14.24 4.10
N VAL A 402 12.31 13.20 3.26
CA VAL A 402 12.97 11.91 3.55
C VAL A 402 14.49 12.03 3.50
N LYS A 403 15.05 12.80 2.55
CA LYS A 403 16.50 13.07 2.49
C LYS A 403 17.03 13.79 3.73
N ALA A 404 16.20 14.59 4.42
CA ALA A 404 16.59 15.30 5.62
C ALA A 404 16.63 14.42 6.89
N LEU A 405 16.10 13.19 6.83
CA LEU A 405 16.15 12.25 7.95
C LEU A 405 17.59 11.78 8.24
N PRO A 406 17.91 11.38 9.48
CA PRO A 406 19.19 10.74 9.79
C PRO A 406 19.39 9.46 8.98
N GLN A 407 20.44 9.40 8.16
CA GLN A 407 20.68 8.31 7.22
C GLN A 407 21.20 7.03 7.90
N ASP A 408 21.80 7.17 9.09
CA ASP A 408 22.41 6.11 9.89
C ASP A 408 21.44 5.45 10.87
N ARG A 409 20.17 5.87 10.91
CA ARG A 409 19.14 5.35 11.83
C ARG A 409 17.95 4.76 11.08
N ASP A 410 17.29 3.83 11.74
CA ASP A 410 16.01 3.31 11.26
C ASP A 410 14.93 4.40 11.39
N VAL A 411 14.09 4.50 10.36
CA VAL A 411 12.93 5.39 10.35
C VAL A 411 11.81 4.71 11.14
N PRO A 412 11.24 5.36 12.17
CA PRO A 412 10.11 4.81 12.90
C PRO A 412 8.97 4.40 11.96
N PHE A 413 8.37 3.24 12.19
CA PHE A 413 7.38 2.68 11.26
C PHE A 413 6.17 3.59 11.01
N LEU A 414 5.75 4.39 12.00
CA LEU A 414 4.69 5.40 11.79
C LEU A 414 5.07 6.49 10.77
N ALA A 415 6.35 6.83 10.67
CA ALA A 415 6.88 7.76 9.67
C ALA A 415 7.03 7.09 8.31
N VAL A 416 7.46 5.82 8.28
CA VAL A 416 7.43 5.00 7.05
C VAL A 416 6.01 4.96 6.49
N ARG A 417 5.01 4.57 7.30
CA ARG A 417 3.60 4.52 6.88
C ARG A 417 3.07 5.84 6.33
N LEU A 418 3.46 6.98 6.89
CA LEU A 418 3.09 8.29 6.35
C LEU A 418 3.63 8.46 4.92
N VAL A 419 4.93 8.23 4.72
CA VAL A 419 5.53 8.39 3.39
C VAL A 419 4.93 7.40 2.40
N VAL A 420 4.77 6.13 2.79
CA VAL A 420 4.15 5.09 1.97
C VAL A 420 2.74 5.51 1.55
N GLY A 421 1.91 5.86 2.53
CA GLY A 421 0.50 6.20 2.36
C GLY A 421 0.30 7.39 1.44
N GLU A 422 1.19 8.39 1.49
CA GLU A 422 1.06 9.56 0.63
C GLU A 422 1.90 9.50 -0.67
N THR A 423 2.62 8.40 -0.92
CA THR A 423 3.44 8.27 -2.14
C THR A 423 3.15 6.96 -2.88
N TYR A 424 4.07 6.00 -2.86
CA TYR A 424 3.99 4.81 -3.71
C TYR A 424 2.82 3.87 -3.35
N GLY A 425 2.26 3.95 -2.15
CA GLY A 425 0.96 3.34 -1.86
C GLY A 425 -0.17 4.03 -2.62
N HIS A 426 -0.29 5.35 -2.43
CA HIS A 426 -1.27 6.21 -3.08
C HIS A 426 -1.22 6.15 -4.62
N PHE A 427 -0.02 6.12 -5.19
CA PHE A 427 0.19 6.08 -6.64
C PHE A 427 -0.33 4.79 -7.26
N VAL A 428 -0.28 3.67 -6.54
CA VAL A 428 -0.83 2.40 -7.01
C VAL A 428 -2.36 2.44 -7.03
N GLU A 429 -2.97 3.04 -6.00
CA GLU A 429 -4.43 3.18 -5.90
C GLU A 429 -4.99 3.98 -7.09
N HIS A 430 -4.43 5.16 -7.37
CA HIS A 430 -4.88 6.01 -8.49
C HIS A 430 -4.24 5.67 -9.85
N GLY A 431 -3.18 4.87 -9.88
CA GLY A 431 -2.52 4.44 -11.11
C GLY A 431 -3.48 3.70 -12.03
N ALA A 432 -4.33 2.83 -11.46
CA ALA A 432 -5.35 2.11 -12.21
C ALA A 432 -6.37 3.03 -12.89
N GLU A 433 -6.74 4.15 -12.26
CA GLU A 433 -7.65 5.14 -12.87
C GLU A 433 -7.03 5.82 -14.10
N VAL A 434 -5.75 6.18 -14.01
CA VAL A 434 -5.00 6.77 -15.13
C VAL A 434 -4.81 5.76 -16.25
N GLU A 435 -4.40 4.53 -15.92
CA GLU A 435 -4.19 3.45 -16.89
C GLU A 435 -5.47 3.04 -17.62
N ALA A 436 -6.62 3.09 -16.94
CA ALA A 436 -7.92 2.82 -17.55
C ALA A 436 -8.26 3.82 -18.66
N ALA A 437 -7.75 5.05 -18.58
CA ALA A 437 -7.98 6.09 -19.57
C ALA A 437 -7.02 6.04 -20.77
N LEU A 438 -5.89 5.33 -20.69
CA LEU A 438 -4.91 5.25 -21.78
C LEU A 438 -5.48 4.53 -23.02
N PRO A 439 -5.16 4.98 -24.25
CA PRO A 439 -5.60 4.31 -25.46
C PRO A 439 -4.92 2.94 -25.57
N LYS A 440 -5.70 1.85 -25.57
CA LYS A 440 -5.18 0.48 -25.62
C LYS A 440 -5.14 -0.12 -27.04
N THR A 441 -5.70 0.59 -28.01
CA THR A 441 -5.79 0.13 -29.40
C THR A 441 -5.34 1.24 -30.35
N ALA A 442 -4.92 0.85 -31.55
CA ALA A 442 -4.57 1.80 -32.60
C ALA A 442 -5.74 2.75 -32.88
N ALA A 443 -6.98 2.23 -32.92
CA ALA A 443 -8.18 3.03 -33.12
C ALA A 443 -8.39 4.10 -32.04
N ALA A 444 -8.23 3.75 -30.75
CA ALA A 444 -8.38 4.70 -29.65
C ALA A 444 -7.27 5.76 -29.65
N MET A 445 -6.05 5.39 -30.05
CA MET A 445 -4.94 6.33 -30.21
C MET A 445 -5.21 7.31 -31.36
N LEU A 446 -5.71 6.81 -32.49
CA LEU A 446 -6.07 7.62 -33.65
C LEU A 446 -7.20 8.62 -33.33
N GLU A 447 -8.17 8.25 -32.50
CA GLU A 447 -9.23 9.16 -32.05
C GLU A 447 -8.64 10.35 -31.27
N ARG A 448 -7.70 10.08 -30.35
CA ARG A 448 -6.98 11.14 -29.61
C ARG A 448 -6.15 12.01 -30.53
N PHE A 449 -5.37 11.38 -31.40
CA PHE A 449 -4.58 12.08 -32.41
C PHE A 449 -5.43 12.99 -33.29
N ASP A 450 -6.58 12.52 -33.77
CA ASP A 450 -7.47 13.32 -34.63
C ASP A 450 -8.07 14.51 -33.88
N ASP A 451 -8.46 14.35 -32.62
CA ASP A 451 -9.00 15.47 -31.83
C ASP A 451 -7.94 16.56 -31.61
N VAL A 452 -6.73 16.16 -31.18
CA VAL A 452 -5.63 17.11 -30.95
C VAL A 452 -5.21 17.76 -32.27
N TRP A 453 -5.08 16.97 -33.35
CA TRP A 453 -4.76 17.48 -34.68
C TRP A 453 -5.75 18.56 -35.12
N ARG A 454 -7.05 18.27 -35.00
CA ARG A 454 -8.11 19.17 -35.44
C ARG A 454 -8.00 20.53 -34.75
N ARG A 455 -7.72 20.54 -33.45
CA ARG A 455 -7.54 21.78 -32.65
C ARG A 455 -6.27 22.52 -33.07
N PHE A 456 -5.14 21.82 -33.10
CA PHE A 456 -3.84 22.37 -33.51
C PHE A 456 -3.92 23.01 -34.90
N ARG A 457 -4.46 22.27 -35.87
CA ARG A 457 -4.55 22.70 -37.26
C ARG A 457 -5.56 23.82 -37.48
N ALA A 458 -6.65 23.85 -36.70
CA ALA A 458 -7.61 24.95 -36.71
C ALA A 458 -6.97 26.26 -36.24
N ALA A 459 -6.19 26.25 -35.16
CA ALA A 459 -5.48 27.44 -34.67
C ALA A 459 -4.48 28.00 -35.71
N LEU A 460 -3.72 27.13 -36.37
CA LEU A 460 -2.85 27.55 -37.48
C LEU A 460 -3.65 28.11 -38.67
N ARG A 461 -4.84 27.59 -38.95
CA ARG A 461 -5.71 28.07 -40.03
C ARG A 461 -6.27 29.46 -39.73
N GLU A 462 -6.70 29.71 -38.50
CA GLU A 462 -7.26 31.00 -38.07
C GLU A 462 -6.24 32.14 -38.16
N ARG A 463 -4.97 31.85 -37.92
CA ARG A 463 -3.87 32.82 -38.10
C ARG A 463 -3.66 33.23 -39.55
N GLY A 464 -4.03 32.37 -40.50
CA GLY A 464 -3.83 32.59 -41.92
C GLY A 464 -2.35 32.61 -42.33
N ARG A 465 -2.12 32.74 -43.64
CA ARG A 465 -0.77 32.64 -44.23
C ARG A 465 0.18 33.73 -43.75
N ALA A 466 -0.33 34.95 -43.56
CA ALA A 466 0.46 36.08 -43.08
C ALA A 466 0.89 35.88 -41.62
N GLY A 467 0.00 35.33 -40.78
CA GLY A 467 0.29 35.06 -39.37
C GLY A 467 1.33 33.97 -39.13
N LEU A 468 1.60 33.10 -40.13
CA LEU A 468 2.62 32.06 -39.97
C LEU A 468 4.05 32.60 -39.82
N GLY A 469 4.30 33.84 -40.25
CA GLY A 469 5.59 34.51 -40.04
C GLY A 469 5.73 35.16 -38.66
N GLU A 470 4.66 35.22 -37.86
CA GLU A 470 4.70 35.79 -36.51
C GLU A 470 5.42 34.85 -35.55
N THR A 471 5.99 35.43 -34.50
CA THR A 471 6.75 34.71 -33.48
C THR A 471 5.81 34.15 -32.40
N THR A 472 5.99 32.88 -32.04
CA THR A 472 5.38 32.24 -30.88
C THR A 472 6.03 32.77 -29.58
N PRO A 473 5.40 32.61 -28.41
CA PRO A 473 6.03 32.94 -27.13
C PRO A 473 7.39 32.25 -26.89
N ALA A 474 7.64 31.11 -27.54
CA ALA A 474 8.89 30.36 -27.44
C ALA A 474 10.00 30.91 -28.37
N GLY A 475 9.73 31.92 -29.19
CA GLY A 475 10.72 32.57 -30.05
C GLY A 475 10.86 31.99 -31.47
N TRP A 476 10.12 30.93 -31.79
CA TRP A 476 9.99 30.39 -33.15
C TRP A 476 8.96 31.17 -33.96
N THR A 477 8.98 31.14 -35.29
CA THR A 477 7.79 31.52 -36.05
C THR A 477 6.75 30.39 -36.02
N TYR A 478 5.45 30.68 -36.21
CA TYR A 478 4.46 29.60 -36.34
C TYR A 478 4.74 28.67 -37.54
N ARG A 479 5.46 29.16 -38.55
CA ARG A 479 6.00 28.32 -39.63
C ARG A 479 7.10 27.38 -39.14
N ASP A 480 8.01 27.85 -38.29
CA ASP A 480 9.04 26.99 -37.69
C ASP A 480 8.42 25.92 -36.79
N LEU A 481 7.36 26.28 -36.05
CA LEU A 481 6.54 25.33 -35.29
C LEU A 481 5.92 24.25 -36.22
N ALA A 482 5.38 24.66 -37.37
CA ALA A 482 4.85 23.72 -38.36
C ALA A 482 5.93 22.80 -38.95
N ALA A 483 7.11 23.34 -39.25
CA ALA A 483 8.26 22.58 -39.75
C ALA A 483 8.73 21.52 -38.73
N HIS A 484 8.84 21.93 -37.47
CA HIS A 484 9.17 21.07 -36.34
C HIS A 484 8.14 19.96 -36.16
N ALA A 485 6.84 20.28 -36.14
CA ALA A 485 5.78 19.29 -36.01
C ALA A 485 5.76 18.29 -37.20
N ALA A 486 5.99 18.77 -38.43
CA ALA A 486 6.10 17.92 -39.61
C ALA A 486 7.28 16.94 -39.49
N ALA A 487 8.45 17.43 -39.11
CA ALA A 487 9.65 16.61 -38.96
C ALA A 487 9.47 15.48 -37.93
N TRP A 488 8.87 15.77 -36.76
CA TRP A 488 8.61 14.74 -35.75
C TRP A 488 7.61 13.68 -36.22
N MET A 489 6.58 14.07 -36.97
CA MET A 489 5.65 13.09 -37.57
C MET A 489 6.34 12.19 -38.59
N GLN A 490 7.22 12.75 -39.42
CA GLN A 490 7.99 11.99 -40.41
C GLN A 490 8.93 11.00 -39.73
N GLU A 491 9.63 11.44 -38.67
CA GLU A 491 10.53 10.60 -37.91
C GLU A 491 9.77 9.47 -37.20
N ALA A 492 8.64 9.78 -36.57
CA ALA A 492 7.80 8.77 -35.93
C ALA A 492 7.29 7.72 -36.93
N ALA A 493 6.86 8.16 -38.12
CA ALA A 493 6.39 7.24 -39.15
C ALA A 493 7.54 6.32 -39.61
N ARG A 494 8.73 6.88 -39.79
CA ARG A 494 9.94 6.11 -40.10
C ARG A 494 10.25 5.07 -39.01
N GLU A 495 10.26 5.47 -37.75
CA GLU A 495 10.56 4.57 -36.63
C GLU A 495 9.54 3.45 -36.48
N ILE A 496 8.25 3.76 -36.66
CA ILE A 496 7.17 2.77 -36.65
C ILE A 496 7.32 1.78 -37.82
N ASP A 497 7.53 2.28 -39.04
CA ASP A 497 7.64 1.45 -40.25
C ASP A 497 8.87 0.54 -40.22
N THR A 498 10.01 1.08 -39.78
CA THR A 498 11.30 0.37 -39.78
C THR A 498 11.54 -0.48 -38.53
N ASN A 499 10.80 -0.22 -37.44
CA ASN A 499 11.06 -0.77 -36.12
C ASN A 499 12.43 -0.35 -35.53
N GLU A 500 13.06 0.71 -36.05
CA GLU A 500 14.34 1.23 -35.59
C GLU A 500 14.12 2.45 -34.67
N ILE A 501 13.88 2.16 -33.39
CA ILE A 501 13.50 3.14 -32.37
C ILE A 501 14.72 3.93 -31.87
N THR A 502 14.72 5.24 -32.08
CA THR A 502 15.81 6.10 -31.59
C THR A 502 15.63 6.37 -30.10
N THR A 503 16.73 6.33 -29.35
CA THR A 503 16.73 6.79 -27.95
C THR A 503 17.02 8.29 -27.91
N TRP A 504 15.96 9.07 -27.71
CA TRP A 504 16.03 10.53 -27.65
C TRP A 504 16.49 11.02 -26.27
N ASN A 505 17.34 12.05 -26.25
CA ASN A 505 17.69 12.80 -25.05
C ASN A 505 17.56 14.31 -25.34
N LYS A 506 17.69 15.14 -24.31
CA LYS A 506 17.53 16.59 -24.43
C LYS A 506 18.37 17.20 -25.56
N ASP A 507 19.62 16.78 -25.69
CA ASP A 507 20.55 17.35 -26.66
C ASP A 507 20.24 16.85 -28.09
N SER A 508 19.88 15.57 -28.24
CA SER A 508 19.52 15.01 -29.55
C SER A 508 18.17 15.54 -30.06
N ILE A 509 17.22 15.78 -29.16
CA ILE A 509 15.93 16.44 -29.45
C ILE A 509 16.19 17.87 -29.93
N GLN A 510 16.98 18.65 -29.20
CA GLN A 510 17.29 20.03 -29.61
C GLN A 510 17.99 20.06 -30.97
N ALA A 511 19.00 19.21 -31.17
CA ALA A 511 19.70 19.14 -32.45
C ALA A 511 18.78 18.72 -33.61
N PHE A 512 17.79 17.88 -33.36
CA PHE A 512 16.78 17.52 -34.37
C PHE A 512 15.87 18.70 -34.70
N ASN A 513 15.36 19.40 -33.68
CA ASN A 513 14.52 20.59 -33.85
C ASN A 513 15.25 21.68 -34.66
N ASP A 514 16.52 21.95 -34.33
CA ASP A 514 17.33 22.95 -35.03
C ASP A 514 17.52 22.59 -36.51
N ARG A 515 17.78 21.31 -36.81
CA ARG A 515 17.88 20.82 -38.19
C ARG A 515 16.55 20.93 -38.94
N ALA A 516 15.45 20.59 -38.29
CA ALA A 516 14.12 20.69 -38.87
C ALA A 516 13.81 22.14 -39.25
N VAL A 517 14.03 23.09 -38.35
CA VAL A 517 13.79 24.52 -38.62
C VAL A 517 14.70 25.05 -39.74
N GLU A 518 16.01 24.76 -39.68
CA GLU A 518 16.95 25.26 -40.70
C GLU A 518 16.65 24.67 -42.09
N ALA A 519 16.29 23.39 -42.19
CA ALA A 519 15.92 22.75 -43.45
C ALA A 519 14.70 23.41 -44.13
N HIS A 520 13.81 24.02 -43.33
CA HIS A 520 12.58 24.67 -43.83
C HIS A 520 12.65 26.19 -43.88
N ARG A 521 13.83 26.79 -43.63
CA ARG A 521 14.00 28.24 -43.55
C ARG A 521 13.54 29.01 -44.79
N LEU A 522 13.68 28.39 -45.97
CA LEU A 522 13.28 28.94 -47.27
C LEU A 522 11.91 28.45 -47.76
N VAL A 523 11.23 27.58 -47.00
CA VAL A 523 9.93 27.03 -47.37
C VAL A 523 8.85 28.09 -47.13
N GLY A 524 8.01 28.31 -48.14
CA GLY A 524 6.90 29.26 -48.06
C GLY A 524 5.77 28.75 -47.15
N PRO A 525 4.90 29.63 -46.60
CA PRO A 525 3.81 29.23 -45.71
C PRO A 525 2.87 28.17 -46.28
N GLU A 526 2.56 28.21 -47.59
CA GLU A 526 1.67 27.22 -48.23
C GLU A 526 2.32 25.84 -48.30
N ALA A 527 3.55 25.78 -48.83
CA ALA A 527 4.30 24.54 -48.92
C ALA A 527 4.53 23.91 -47.53
N MET A 528 4.76 24.75 -46.50
CA MET A 528 4.93 24.25 -45.14
C MET A 528 3.65 23.61 -44.59
N LEU A 529 2.48 24.21 -44.85
CA LEU A 529 1.20 23.63 -44.45
C LEU A 529 0.89 22.35 -45.22
N ASP A 530 1.20 22.29 -46.52
CA ASP A 530 0.99 21.08 -47.34
C ASP A 530 1.86 19.92 -46.86
N GLU A 531 3.12 20.18 -46.52
CA GLU A 531 4.03 19.19 -45.96
C GLU A 531 3.59 18.73 -44.56
N LEU A 532 3.16 19.66 -43.70
CA LEU A 532 2.58 19.37 -42.40
C LEU A 532 1.36 18.46 -42.51
N ASP A 533 0.41 18.78 -43.40
CA ASP A 533 -0.80 17.98 -43.65
C ASP A 533 -0.44 16.60 -44.27
N THR A 534 0.62 16.52 -45.07
CA THR A 534 1.11 15.25 -45.67
C THR A 534 1.75 14.35 -44.64
N SER A 535 2.56 14.94 -43.76
CA SER A 535 3.23 14.24 -42.66
C SER A 535 2.20 13.68 -41.68
N GLN A 536 1.13 14.44 -41.42
CA GLN A 536 0.00 13.98 -40.62
C GLN A 536 -0.71 12.78 -41.21
N ARG A 537 -1.02 12.78 -42.51
CA ARG A 537 -1.62 11.60 -43.16
C ARG A 537 -0.70 10.39 -43.07
N ARG A 538 0.61 10.57 -43.25
CA ARG A 538 1.57 9.46 -43.20
C ARG A 538 1.68 8.82 -41.82
N ILE A 539 1.81 9.62 -40.76
CA ILE A 539 1.86 9.05 -39.40
C ILE A 539 0.53 8.43 -39.01
N ARG A 540 -0.60 9.01 -39.47
CA ARG A 540 -1.93 8.42 -39.26
C ARG A 540 -2.03 7.02 -39.86
N GLU A 541 -1.59 6.85 -41.10
CA GLU A 541 -1.55 5.56 -41.80
C GLU A 541 -0.66 4.56 -41.06
N ALA A 542 0.55 4.97 -40.67
CA ALA A 542 1.47 4.13 -39.91
C ALA A 542 0.86 3.64 -38.58
N ILE A 543 0.16 4.51 -37.84
CA ILE A 543 -0.54 4.11 -36.60
C ILE A 543 -1.74 3.20 -36.91
N ALA A 544 -2.49 3.45 -37.98
CA ALA A 544 -3.64 2.62 -38.36
C ALA A 544 -3.25 1.19 -38.74
N GLU A 545 -2.03 0.99 -39.24
CA GLU A 545 -1.46 -0.31 -39.59
C GLU A 545 -0.80 -1.04 -38.39
N LEU A 546 -0.69 -0.38 -37.23
CA LEU A 546 -0.18 -1.02 -36.01
C LEU A 546 -1.17 -2.05 -35.48
N ALA A 547 -0.68 -3.26 -35.24
CA ALA A 547 -1.39 -4.24 -34.44
C ALA A 547 -1.37 -3.82 -32.95
N ASP A 548 -2.46 -4.11 -32.23
CA ASP A 548 -2.63 -3.68 -30.84
C ASP A 548 -1.57 -4.26 -29.89
N ASP A 549 -1.08 -5.48 -30.17
CA ASP A 549 0.03 -6.10 -29.41
C ASP A 549 1.36 -5.37 -29.61
N ARG A 550 1.60 -4.85 -30.82
CA ARG A 550 2.77 -4.01 -31.12
C ARG A 550 2.64 -2.65 -30.43
N LEU A 551 1.43 -2.06 -30.42
CA LEU A 551 1.15 -0.81 -29.71
C LEU A 551 1.33 -0.95 -28.19
N ALA A 552 1.08 -2.13 -27.63
CA ALA A 552 1.31 -2.41 -26.21
C ALA A 552 2.80 -2.35 -25.81
N ASN A 553 3.73 -2.34 -26.77
CA ASN A 553 5.14 -2.05 -26.50
C ASN A 553 5.31 -0.58 -26.10
N GLU A 554 5.83 -0.34 -24.90
CA GLU A 554 5.98 1.02 -24.36
C GLU A 554 6.73 1.99 -25.28
N LYS A 555 7.78 1.53 -25.98
CA LYS A 555 8.55 2.41 -26.87
C LYS A 555 7.75 2.81 -28.11
N ILE A 556 6.98 1.87 -28.67
CA ILE A 556 6.10 2.14 -29.81
C ILE A 556 4.98 3.06 -29.39
N PHE A 557 4.35 2.80 -28.24
CA PHE A 557 3.36 3.69 -27.67
C PHE A 557 3.91 5.09 -27.48
N ASP A 558 5.08 5.22 -26.86
CA ASP A 558 5.69 6.50 -26.55
C ASP A 558 5.99 7.29 -27.83
N ILE A 559 6.55 6.68 -28.88
CA ILE A 559 6.77 7.36 -30.16
C ILE A 559 5.45 7.81 -30.77
N ALA A 560 4.47 6.90 -30.85
CA ALA A 560 3.20 7.18 -31.47
C ALA A 560 2.47 8.31 -30.72
N ALA A 561 2.46 8.28 -29.39
CA ALA A 561 1.82 9.29 -28.54
C ALA A 561 2.58 10.62 -28.51
N TRP A 562 3.90 10.59 -28.28
CA TRP A 562 4.73 11.79 -28.23
C TRP A 562 4.71 12.51 -29.55
N CYS A 563 4.86 11.86 -30.70
CA CYS A 563 4.88 12.58 -31.97
C CYS A 563 3.48 13.01 -32.48
N THR A 564 2.44 12.80 -31.66
CA THR A 564 1.05 13.10 -31.99
C THR A 564 0.35 13.94 -30.90
N TYR A 565 -0.54 13.33 -30.12
CA TYR A 565 -1.47 14.03 -29.24
C TYR A 565 -0.80 14.62 -27.99
N LEU A 566 0.36 14.10 -27.58
CA LEU A 566 1.09 14.66 -26.44
C LEU A 566 1.83 15.93 -26.84
N HIS A 567 2.70 15.86 -27.85
CA HIS A 567 3.54 16.97 -28.26
C HIS A 567 2.75 18.17 -28.79
N TRP A 568 1.70 17.96 -29.58
CA TRP A 568 0.92 19.11 -30.07
C TRP A 568 0.13 19.79 -28.97
N GLY A 569 -0.31 19.01 -27.97
CA GLY A 569 -0.92 19.55 -26.76
C GLY A 569 -0.01 20.53 -26.04
N GLU A 570 1.31 20.31 -26.02
CA GLU A 570 2.28 21.23 -25.40
C GLU A 570 2.30 22.61 -26.08
N HIS A 571 1.99 22.68 -27.38
CA HIS A 571 1.96 23.93 -28.13
C HIS A 571 0.60 24.65 -28.08
N PHE A 572 -0.41 24.12 -27.36
CA PHE A 572 -1.72 24.74 -27.30
C PHE A 572 -1.67 26.14 -26.69
N ALA A 573 -0.89 26.32 -25.63
CA ALA A 573 -0.67 27.64 -25.03
C ALA A 573 -0.03 28.64 -26.03
N GLU A 574 0.96 28.20 -26.80
CA GLU A 574 1.58 29.02 -27.86
C GLU A 574 0.58 29.38 -28.97
N LEU A 575 -0.38 28.50 -29.22
CA LEU A 575 -1.42 28.69 -30.22
C LEU A 575 -2.64 29.46 -29.71
N GLY A 576 -2.73 29.74 -28.40
CA GLY A 576 -3.87 30.41 -27.78
C GLY A 576 -5.08 29.50 -27.54
N ILE A 577 -4.87 28.19 -27.49
CA ILE A 577 -5.90 27.18 -27.19
C ILE A 577 -5.91 26.97 -25.67
N SER A 578 -7.06 27.21 -25.02
CA SER A 578 -7.23 26.94 -23.58
C SER A 578 -7.35 25.43 -23.32
N LEU A 579 -6.72 24.98 -22.23
CA LEU A 579 -6.77 23.63 -21.69
C LEU A 579 -7.52 23.59 -20.36
#